data_AF-A0A932NST4-F1
#
_entry.id   AF-A0A932NST4-F1
#
_cell.length_a   1.000
_cell.length_b   1.000
_cell.length_c   1.000
_cell.angle_alpha   90.00
_cell.angle_beta   90.00
_cell.angle_gamma   90.00
#
_symmetry.space_group_name_H-M   'P 1'
#
loop_
_entity.id
_entity.type
_entity.pdbx_description
1 polymer ?
#
loop_
_entity_poly.entity_id
_entity_poly.type
_entity_poly.pdbx_seq_one_letter_code
_entity_poly.pdbx_strand_id
1 'polypeptide(L)'
;MTSQVIQIAIFTAVGFILGGVLLTLSLAIQKIFGISNPTKVKKESYECGMKAFHDTFIQYDVKYYLFALIFIIFDVEFVFLVPWAVIFDIAANKTFLIIEAFIFVFILVLGLIYAWGKGVLEFD
;
A
#
# COMPACT_ATOMS: atom_id res chain seq x y z
N MET A 1 -19.15 20.23 -6.89
CA MET A 1 -18.73 18.81 -6.82
C MET A 1 -18.14 18.33 -8.15
N THR A 2 -18.87 18.39 -9.27
CA THR A 2 -18.35 17.97 -10.60
C THR A 2 -17.07 18.71 -11.03
N SER A 3 -16.99 20.02 -10.82
CA SER A 3 -15.78 20.81 -11.11
C SER A 3 -14.55 20.35 -10.32
N GLN A 4 -14.70 19.97 -9.05
CA GLN A 4 -13.60 19.48 -8.21
C GLN A 4 -13.12 18.09 -8.64
N VAL A 5 -14.03 17.19 -8.99
CA VAL A 5 -13.66 15.86 -9.53
C VAL A 5 -12.90 16.00 -10.84
N ILE A 6 -13.31 16.92 -11.71
CA ILE A 6 -12.60 17.24 -12.96
C ILE A 6 -11.19 17.77 -12.67
N GLN A 7 -11.03 18.67 -11.69
CA GLN A 7 -9.72 19.17 -11.28
C GLN A 7 -8.80 18.06 -10.77
N ILE A 8 -9.31 17.16 -9.93
CA ILE A 8 -8.55 16.00 -9.44
C ILE A 8 -8.15 15.10 -10.61
N ALA A 9 -9.08 14.78 -11.51
CA ALA A 9 -8.80 13.95 -12.67
C ALA A 9 -7.73 14.57 -13.59
N ILE A 10 -7.80 15.88 -13.84
CA ILE A 10 -6.79 16.61 -14.62
C ILE A 10 -5.43 16.55 -13.90
N PHE A 11 -5.39 16.82 -12.59
CA PHE A 11 -4.15 16.76 -11.82
C PHE A 11 -3.51 15.37 -11.87
N THR A 12 -4.29 14.31 -11.67
CA THR A 12 -3.83 12.92 -11.77
C THR A 12 -3.33 12.61 -13.18
N ALA A 13 -4.08 12.99 -14.22
CA ALA A 13 -3.68 12.78 -15.60
C ALA A 13 -2.36 13.49 -15.94
N VAL A 14 -2.22 14.75 -15.54
CA VAL A 14 -0.96 15.52 -15.72
C VAL A 14 0.19 14.85 -14.98
N GLY A 15 -0.03 14.35 -13.76
CA GLY A 15 0.98 13.60 -12.99
C GLY A 15 1.46 12.34 -13.72
N PHE A 16 0.55 11.53 -14.24
CA PHE A 16 0.89 10.35 -15.04
C PHE A 16 1.61 10.70 -16.36
N ILE A 17 1.14 11.74 -17.07
CA ILE A 17 1.75 12.19 -18.31
C ILE A 17 3.16 12.70 -18.04
N LEU A 18 3.34 13.57 -17.04
CA LEU A 18 4.65 14.09 -16.67
C LEU A 18 5.60 12.97 -16.25
N GLY A 19 5.14 12.04 -15.40
CA GLY A 19 5.94 10.88 -14.99
C GLY A 19 6.36 10.02 -16.18
N GLY A 20 5.43 9.75 -17.11
CA GLY A 20 5.71 9.02 -18.35
C GLY A 20 6.68 9.77 -19.28
N VAL A 21 6.52 11.09 -19.44
CA VAL A 21 7.43 11.93 -20.23
C VAL A 21 8.82 11.95 -19.63
N LEU A 22 8.95 12.10 -18.30
CA LEU A 22 10.26 12.08 -17.64
C LEU A 22 10.94 10.71 -17.73
N LEU A 23 10.18 9.62 -17.56
CA LEU A 23 10.70 8.26 -17.73
C LEU A 23 11.18 8.03 -19.17
N THR A 24 10.36 8.35 -20.17
CA THR A 24 10.72 8.15 -21.57
C THR A 24 11.87 9.06 -22.01
N LEU A 25 11.89 10.31 -21.56
CA LEU A 25 12.97 11.26 -21.85
C LEU A 25 14.29 10.79 -21.21
N SER A 26 14.28 10.34 -19.96
CA SER A 26 15.49 9.83 -19.29
C SER A 26 16.07 8.59 -20.00
N LEU A 27 15.20 7.65 -20.42
CA LEU A 27 15.63 6.49 -21.23
C LEU A 27 16.12 6.92 -22.63
N ALA A 28 15.50 7.91 -23.27
CA ALA A 28 15.95 8.43 -24.55
C ALA A 28 17.32 9.11 -24.46
N ILE A 29 17.54 9.92 -23.42
CA ILE A 29 18.84 10.54 -23.11
C ILE A 29 19.88 9.45 -22.87
N GLN A 30 19.58 8.43 -22.07
CA GLN A 30 20.48 7.31 -21.84
C GLN A 30 20.82 6.57 -23.15
N LYS A 31 19.85 6.40 -24.05
CA LYS A 31 20.08 5.72 -25.33
C LYS A 31 20.93 6.53 -26.32
N ILE A 32 20.80 7.86 -26.32
CA ILE A 32 21.52 8.76 -27.24
C ILE A 32 22.93 9.10 -26.71
N PHE A 33 23.02 9.45 -25.42
CA PHE A 33 24.25 9.97 -24.81
C PHE A 33 24.96 8.96 -23.89
N GLY A 34 24.29 7.89 -23.48
CA GLY A 34 24.86 6.90 -22.56
C GLY A 34 25.78 5.89 -23.25
N ILE A 35 26.80 5.45 -22.52
CA ILE A 35 27.68 4.36 -22.96
C ILE A 35 26.92 3.04 -22.85
N SER A 36 26.49 2.51 -23.99
CA SER A 36 25.84 1.20 -24.07
C SER A 36 26.88 0.10 -24.28
N ASN A 37 27.15 -0.67 -23.23
CA ASN A 37 27.99 -1.88 -23.30
C ASN A 37 27.26 -3.08 -22.68
N PRO A 38 26.24 -3.62 -23.36
CA PRO A 38 25.48 -4.77 -22.91
C PRO A 38 26.30 -6.06 -23.08
N THR A 39 26.73 -6.67 -21.98
CA THR A 39 27.39 -7.98 -22.00
C THR A 39 26.43 -9.04 -21.44
N LYS A 40 26.66 -10.32 -21.77
CA LYS A 40 25.85 -11.43 -21.22
C LYS A 40 25.85 -11.42 -19.69
N VAL A 41 27.03 -11.26 -19.08
CA VAL A 41 27.21 -11.20 -17.63
C VAL A 41 26.45 -10.03 -16.98
N LYS A 42 26.41 -8.84 -17.60
CA LYS A 42 25.64 -7.69 -17.07
C LYS A 42 24.12 -7.87 -17.11
N LYS A 43 23.63 -8.84 -17.88
CA LYS A 43 22.21 -9.17 -18.00
C LYS A 43 21.81 -10.39 -17.17
N GLU A 44 22.77 -11.06 -16.53
CA GLU A 44 22.50 -12.17 -15.61
C GLU A 44 22.03 -11.64 -14.26
N SER A 45 21.22 -12.44 -13.56
CA SER A 45 20.78 -12.11 -12.19
C SER A 45 21.99 -11.98 -11.26
N TYR A 46 21.92 -11.00 -10.35
CA TYR A 46 22.96 -10.78 -9.37
C TYR A 46 22.94 -11.87 -8.29
N GLU A 47 23.98 -12.71 -8.25
CA GLU A 47 24.19 -13.77 -7.26
C GLU A 47 25.66 -13.80 -6.79
N CYS A 48 26.16 -12.64 -6.34
CA CYS A 48 27.53 -12.46 -5.82
C CYS A 48 28.65 -13.00 -6.76
N GLY A 49 28.44 -12.94 -8.08
CA GLY A 49 29.38 -13.40 -9.10
C GLY A 49 29.25 -14.88 -9.50
N MET A 50 28.28 -15.60 -8.92
CA MET A 50 27.93 -16.95 -9.32
C MET A 50 26.73 -16.96 -10.26
N LYS A 51 26.55 -18.03 -11.02
CA LYS A 51 25.33 -18.24 -11.80
C LYS A 51 24.18 -18.52 -10.86
N ALA A 52 23.04 -17.87 -11.05
CA ALA A 52 21.85 -18.17 -10.25
C ALA A 52 21.49 -19.66 -10.34
N PHE A 53 21.43 -20.30 -9.18
CA PHE A 53 21.21 -21.75 -9.02
C PHE A 53 19.90 -22.08 -8.30
N HIS A 54 19.23 -21.09 -7.71
CA HIS A 54 17.97 -21.30 -7.01
C HIS A 54 16.76 -21.17 -7.92
N ASP A 55 15.74 -21.99 -7.66
CA ASP A 55 14.42 -21.82 -8.25
C ASP A 55 13.81 -20.50 -7.76
N THR A 56 13.20 -19.75 -8.67
CA THR A 56 12.54 -18.47 -8.37
C THR A 56 11.20 -18.65 -7.66
N PHE A 57 10.62 -19.85 -7.71
CA PHE A 57 9.34 -20.14 -7.08
C PHE A 57 9.54 -20.80 -5.71
N ILE A 58 9.76 -19.96 -4.72
CA ILE A 58 9.77 -20.37 -3.31
C ILE A 58 8.43 -20.04 -2.65
N GLN A 59 8.06 -20.85 -1.65
CA GLN A 59 6.94 -20.50 -0.79
C GLN A 59 7.39 -19.40 0.17
N TYR A 60 6.80 -18.23 0.02
CA TYR A 60 6.97 -17.13 0.97
C TYR A 60 6.26 -17.45 2.29
N ASP A 61 6.73 -16.84 3.37
CA ASP A 61 6.14 -17.03 4.70
C ASP A 61 4.66 -16.60 4.72
N VAL A 62 3.81 -17.40 5.36
CA VAL A 62 2.38 -17.12 5.56
C VAL A 62 2.16 -15.84 6.34
N LYS A 63 3.16 -15.39 7.12
CA LYS A 63 3.14 -14.10 7.84
C LYS A 63 2.70 -12.93 6.94
N TYR A 64 3.20 -12.83 5.71
CA TYR A 64 2.81 -11.74 4.79
C TYR A 64 1.30 -11.73 4.47
N TYR A 65 0.71 -12.92 4.33
CA TYR A 65 -0.73 -13.06 4.13
C TYR A 65 -1.52 -12.63 5.38
N LEU A 66 -1.07 -13.04 6.57
CA LEU A 66 -1.73 -12.67 7.82
C LEU A 66 -1.67 -11.16 8.07
N PHE A 67 -0.55 -10.50 7.77
CA PHE A 67 -0.44 -9.05 7.82
C PHE A 67 -1.40 -8.36 6.85
N ALA A 68 -1.48 -8.81 5.60
CA ALA A 68 -2.40 -8.26 4.62
C ALA A 68 -3.87 -8.44 5.04
N LEU A 69 -4.22 -9.60 5.61
CA LEU A 69 -5.56 -9.88 6.10
C LEU A 69 -5.95 -8.94 7.25
N ILE A 70 -5.07 -8.79 8.24
CA ILE A 70 -5.30 -7.87 9.37
C ILE A 70 -5.44 -6.43 8.86
N PHE A 71 -4.56 -6.00 7.95
CA PHE A 71 -4.62 -4.68 7.35
C PHE A 71 -5.97 -4.42 6.66
N ILE A 72 -6.48 -5.37 5.86
CA ILE A 72 -7.78 -5.21 5.18
C ILE A 72 -8.93 -5.07 6.19
N ILE A 73 -8.91 -5.84 7.29
CA ILE A 73 -9.93 -5.74 8.33
C ILE A 73 -9.93 -4.34 8.97
N PHE A 74 -8.74 -3.82 9.30
CA PHE A 74 -8.58 -2.46 9.83
C PHE A 74 -8.96 -1.36 8.82
N ASP A 75 -8.66 -1.55 7.54
CA ASP A 75 -9.01 -0.59 6.50
C ASP A 75 -10.53 -0.48 6.32
N VAL A 76 -11.22 -1.63 6.34
CA VAL A 76 -12.70 -1.67 6.31
C VAL A 76 -13.30 -0.98 7.53
N GLU A 77 -12.71 -1.13 8.71
CA GLU A 77 -13.14 -0.40 9.92
C GLU A 77 -13.06 1.11 9.72
N PHE A 78 -11.94 1.60 9.17
CA PHE A 78 -11.74 3.02 8.91
C PHE A 78 -12.80 3.59 7.96
N VAL A 79 -13.21 2.82 6.94
CA VAL A 79 -14.30 3.19 6.04
C VAL A 79 -15.62 3.43 6.79
N PHE A 80 -15.89 2.70 7.88
CA PHE A 80 -17.07 2.93 8.73
C PHE A 80 -16.91 4.10 9.70
N LEU A 81 -15.70 4.36 10.19
CA LEU A 81 -15.42 5.49 11.08
C LEU A 81 -15.52 6.85 10.38
N VAL A 82 -15.26 6.91 9.07
CA VAL A 82 -15.33 8.18 8.31
C VAL A 82 -16.75 8.78 8.30
N PRO A 83 -17.82 8.07 7.88
CA PRO A 83 -19.18 8.59 7.96
C PRO A 83 -19.59 8.98 9.38
N TRP A 84 -19.21 8.17 10.38
CA TRP A 84 -19.46 8.47 11.79
C TRP A 84 -18.83 9.82 12.20
N ALA A 85 -17.57 10.06 11.82
CA ALA A 85 -16.86 11.30 12.12
C ALA A 85 -17.48 12.51 11.41
N VAL A 86 -17.91 12.34 10.16
CA VAL A 86 -18.52 13.42 9.35
C VAL A 86 -19.84 13.90 9.96
N ILE A 87 -20.66 13.03 10.53
CA ILE A 87 -21.97 13.40 11.10
C ILE A 87 -21.92 13.80 12.58
N PHE A 88 -20.77 13.67 13.23
CA PHE A 88 -20.64 13.83 14.68
C PHE A 88 -21.16 15.19 15.19
N ASP A 89 -20.88 16.27 14.45
CA ASP A 89 -21.25 17.62 14.87
C ASP A 89 -22.75 17.91 14.77
N ILE A 90 -23.44 17.25 13.83
CA ILE A 90 -24.88 17.43 13.55
C ILE A 90 -25.76 16.40 14.27
N ALA A 91 -25.17 15.40 14.92
CA ALA A 91 -25.90 14.34 15.59
C ALA A 91 -26.63 14.84 16.85
N ALA A 92 -27.90 14.45 17.00
CA ALA A 92 -28.74 14.83 18.13
C ALA A 92 -28.27 14.22 19.47
N ASN A 93 -27.66 13.03 19.43
CA ASN A 93 -27.14 12.34 20.62
C ASN A 93 -25.66 11.97 20.44
N LYS A 94 -24.78 12.93 20.73
CA LYS A 94 -23.33 12.74 20.62
C LYS A 94 -22.79 11.64 21.54
N THR A 95 -23.35 11.52 22.75
CA THR A 95 -22.93 10.49 23.72
C THR A 95 -23.13 9.08 23.17
N PHE A 96 -24.26 8.83 22.53
CA PHE A 96 -24.56 7.55 21.90
C PHE A 96 -23.56 7.23 20.77
N LEU A 97 -23.30 8.18 19.87
CA LEU A 97 -22.31 8.00 18.80
C LEU A 97 -20.92 7.68 19.33
N ILE A 98 -20.47 8.34 20.41
CA ILE A 98 -19.16 8.07 21.01
C ILE A 98 -19.09 6.64 21.54
N ILE A 99 -20.15 6.19 22.23
CA ILE A 99 -20.20 4.83 22.79
C ILE A 99 -20.15 3.78 21.67
N GLU A 100 -20.91 3.97 20.60
CA GLU A 100 -20.91 3.06 19.45
C GLU A 100 -19.53 2.97 18.78
N ALA A 101 -18.91 4.12 18.48
CA ALA A 101 -17.57 4.13 17.87
C ALA A 101 -16.51 3.55 18.81
N PHE A 102 -16.62 3.82 20.12
CA PHE A 102 -15.72 3.22 21.10
C PHE A 102 -15.84 1.70 21.12
N ILE A 103 -17.06 1.16 21.16
CA ILE A 103 -17.29 -0.29 21.11
C ILE A 103 -16.76 -0.88 19.80
N PHE A 104 -17.02 -0.21 18.68
CA PHE A 104 -16.58 -0.64 17.36
C PHE A 104 -15.05 -0.77 17.27
N VAL A 105 -14.32 0.26 17.69
CA VAL A 105 -12.85 0.26 17.75
C VAL A 105 -12.34 -0.74 18.76
N PHE A 106 -12.98 -0.83 19.93
CA PHE A 106 -12.55 -1.72 21.00
C PHE A 106 -12.56 -3.19 20.57
N ILE A 107 -13.54 -3.63 19.77
CA ILE A 107 -13.62 -5.01 19.27
C ILE A 107 -12.37 -5.36 18.42
N LEU A 108 -11.91 -4.45 17.55
CA LEU A 108 -10.75 -4.71 16.71
C LEU A 108 -9.42 -4.53 17.44
N VAL A 109 -9.35 -3.61 18.41
CA VAL A 109 -8.22 -3.56 19.34
C VAL A 109 -8.06 -4.88 20.10
N LEU A 110 -9.15 -5.49 20.57
CA LEU A 110 -9.10 -6.83 21.18
C LEU A 110 -8.63 -7.90 20.20
N GLY A 111 -9.11 -7.86 18.95
CA GLY A 111 -8.64 -8.76 17.88
C GLY A 111 -7.14 -8.62 17.60
N LEU A 112 -6.63 -7.38 17.60
CA LEU A 112 -5.21 -7.09 17.42
C LEU A 112 -4.36 -7.56 18.59
N ILE A 113 -4.80 -7.31 19.83
CA ILE A 113 -4.12 -7.82 21.03
C ILE A 113 -4.06 -9.35 20.99
N TYR A 114 -5.14 -10.01 20.58
CA TYR A 114 -5.15 -11.47 20.41
C TYR A 114 -4.16 -11.93 19.32
N ALA A 115 -4.17 -11.28 18.15
CA ALA A 115 -3.25 -11.60 17.06
C ALA A 115 -1.77 -11.41 17.47
N TRP A 116 -1.48 -10.34 18.22
CA TRP A 116 -0.16 -10.10 18.78
C TRP A 116 0.23 -11.18 19.79
N GLY A 117 -0.64 -11.53 20.73
CA GLY A 117 -0.39 -12.60 21.69
C GLY A 117 -0.18 -13.99 21.05
N LYS A 118 -0.58 -14.17 19.79
CA LYS A 118 -0.35 -15.38 18.99
C LYS A 118 0.94 -15.33 18.16
N GLY A 119 1.73 -14.27 18.25
CA GLY A 119 2.97 -14.10 17.48
C GLY A 119 2.73 -13.89 15.98
N VAL A 120 1.49 -13.61 15.57
CA VAL A 120 1.15 -13.39 14.14
C VAL A 120 1.85 -12.14 13.59
N LEU A 121 2.17 -11.20 14.48
CA LEU A 121 2.82 -9.94 14.15
C LEU A 121 4.34 -9.96 14.37
N GLU A 122 4.93 -11.11 14.73
CA GLU A 122 6.35 -11.23 15.02
C GLU A 122 7.17 -11.57 13.77
N PHE A 123 8.21 -10.77 13.53
CA PHE A 123 9.15 -10.92 12.42
C PHE A 123 10.46 -11.54 12.90
N ASP A 124 10.36 -12.74 13.46
CA ASP A 124 11.51 -13.61 13.76
C ASP A 124 11.74 -14.64 12.64
#